data_AF-A0A7L3C6K6-F1
#
_entry.id   AF-A0A7L3C6K6-F1
#
_cell.length_a   1.000
_cell.length_b   1.000
_cell.length_c   1.000
_cell.angle_alpha   90.00
_cell.angle_beta   90.00
_cell.angle_gamma   90.00
#
_symmetry.space_group_name_H-M   'P 1'
#
loop_
_entity.id
_entity.type
_entity.pdbx_description
1 polymer ?
#
loop_
_entity_poly.entity_id
_entity_poly.type
_entity_poly.pdbx_seq_one_letter_code
_entity_poly.pdbx_strand_id
1 'polypeptide(L)'
;MSGQTLTDRIAAAQYSVTGSAVARAVCKATTHEVMGPKKKHLDYLIQATNETNVNIPQMADTLFERATNSSWVVVFKALVTTHHLMVHGNEVSVISFLLR
;
A
#
# COMPACT_ATOMS: atom_id res chain seq x y z
N MET A 1 -20.21 6.09 7.82
CA MET A 1 -19.59 7.36 7.38
C MET A 1 -18.22 7.07 6.78
N SER A 2 -17.89 7.64 5.63
CA SER A 2 -16.58 7.43 4.97
C SER A 2 -15.48 8.18 5.75
N GLY A 3 -14.77 7.50 6.66
CA GLY A 3 -13.65 8.07 7.44
C GLY A 3 -12.38 8.38 6.66
N GLN A 4 -12.46 8.46 5.32
CA GLN A 4 -11.35 8.81 4.44
C GLN A 4 -11.30 10.32 4.21
N THR A 5 -10.12 10.91 4.38
CA THR A 5 -9.88 12.35 4.20
C THR A 5 -9.89 12.74 2.72
N LEU A 6 -10.01 14.05 2.42
CA LEU A 6 -9.95 14.55 1.05
C LEU A 6 -8.58 14.31 0.40
N THR A 7 -7.49 14.43 1.17
CA THR A 7 -6.12 14.16 0.71
C THR A 7 -5.95 12.70 0.31
N ASP A 8 -6.51 11.76 1.09
CA ASP A 8 -6.50 10.32 0.74
C ASP A 8 -7.23 10.05 -0.58
N ARG A 9 -8.34 10.76 -0.82
CA ARG A 9 -9.12 10.62 -2.05
C ARG A 9 -8.37 11.16 -3.26
N ILE A 10 -7.71 12.31 -3.13
CA ILE A 10 -6.90 12.91 -4.20
C ILE A 10 -5.72 11.98 -4.55
N ALA A 11 -4.98 11.50 -3.56
CA ALA A 11 -3.87 10.56 -3.78
C ALA A 11 -4.36 9.28 -4.50
N ALA A 12 -5.46 8.67 -4.03
CA ALA A 12 -6.03 7.49 -4.68
C ALA A 12 -6.56 7.77 -6.10
N ALA A 13 -6.96 9.01 -6.41
CA ALA A 13 -7.40 9.42 -7.74
C ALA A 13 -6.22 9.64 -8.70
N GLN A 14 -5.09 10.18 -8.22
CA GLN A 14 -3.87 10.31 -9.02
C GLN A 14 -3.42 8.96 -9.59
N TYR A 15 -3.44 7.90 -8.77
CA TYR A 15 -3.10 6.55 -9.24
C TYR A 15 -4.19 5.89 -10.11
N SER A 16 -5.43 6.42 -10.10
CA SER A 16 -6.42 6.05 -11.11
C SER A 16 -6.12 6.67 -12.47
N VAL A 17 -5.52 7.86 -12.52
CA VAL A 17 -5.12 8.52 -13.77
C VAL A 17 -3.86 7.88 -14.35
N THR A 18 -2.90 7.49 -13.51
CA THR A 18 -1.67 6.80 -13.96
C THR A 18 -1.86 5.29 -14.19
N GLY A 19 -3.05 4.74 -13.90
CA GLY A 19 -3.40 3.34 -14.15
C GLY A 19 -2.81 2.32 -13.15
N SER A 20 -2.07 2.76 -12.13
CA SER A 20 -1.46 1.84 -11.16
C SER A 20 -2.45 1.42 -10.07
N ALA A 21 -3.12 0.29 -10.29
CA ALA A 21 -4.07 -0.28 -9.35
C ALA A 21 -3.43 -0.62 -7.99
N VAL A 22 -2.15 -1.02 -7.99
CA VAL A 22 -1.40 -1.37 -6.78
C VAL A 22 -1.02 -0.15 -5.96
N ALA A 23 -0.48 0.90 -6.57
CA ALA A 23 -0.19 2.14 -5.85
C ALA A 23 -1.46 2.75 -5.24
N ARG A 24 -2.58 2.68 -5.98
CA ARG A 24 -3.90 3.07 -5.46
C ARG A 24 -4.32 2.24 -4.24
N ALA A 25 -4.11 0.92 -4.28
CA ALA A 25 -4.43 0.05 -3.16
C ALA A 25 -3.57 0.34 -1.93
N VAL A 26 -2.28 0.64 -2.11
CA VAL A 26 -1.38 1.10 -1.03
C VAL A 26 -1.90 2.38 -0.38
N CYS A 27 -2.30 3.39 -1.15
CA CYS A 27 -2.88 4.63 -0.58
C CYS A 27 -4.19 4.37 0.18
N LYS A 28 -5.03 3.44 -0.31
CA LYS A 28 -6.27 3.06 0.39
C LYS A 28 -6.02 2.23 1.65
N ALA A 29 -4.93 1.46 1.72
CA ALA A 29 -4.50 0.76 2.92
C ALA A 29 -3.89 1.70 3.96
N THR A 30 -3.25 2.79 3.52
CA THR A 30 -2.48 3.74 4.34
C THR A 30 -3.13 5.12 4.45
N THR A 31 -4.46 5.15 4.62
CA THR A 31 -5.22 6.40 4.81
C THR A 31 -4.91 7.05 6.16
N HIS A 32 -5.28 8.32 6.31
CA HIS A 32 -5.17 9.06 7.58
C HIS A 32 -6.21 8.63 8.63
N GLU A 33 -7.12 7.71 8.29
CA GLU A 33 -8.10 7.14 9.21
C GLU A 33 -7.39 6.34 10.32
N VAL A 34 -7.63 6.71 11.59
CA VAL A 34 -7.00 6.12 12.79
C VAL A 34 -7.61 4.76 13.11
N MET A 35 -7.31 3.80 12.24
CA MET A 35 -7.64 2.39 12.37
C MET A 35 -6.58 1.56 11.64
N GLY A 36 -6.54 0.25 11.90
CA GLY A 36 -5.70 -0.66 11.14
C GLY A 36 -6.01 -0.63 9.63
N PRO A 37 -5.06 -1.04 8.75
CA PRO A 37 -5.34 -1.16 7.33
C PRO A 37 -6.54 -2.07 7.09
N LYS A 38 -7.47 -1.65 6.22
CA LYS A 38 -8.68 -2.44 5.95
C LYS A 38 -8.29 -3.74 5.26
N LYS A 39 -8.77 -4.87 5.79
CA LYS A 39 -8.44 -6.23 5.31
C LYS A 39 -8.58 -6.38 3.78
N LYS A 40 -9.67 -5.87 3.19
CA LYS A 40 -9.87 -5.91 1.73
C LYS A 40 -8.74 -5.32 0.88
N HIS A 41 -8.00 -4.33 1.40
CA HIS A 41 -6.86 -3.74 0.69
C HIS A 41 -5.60 -4.56 0.91
N LEU A 42 -5.41 -5.14 2.11
CA LEU A 42 -4.33 -6.08 2.38
C LEU A 42 -4.46 -7.34 1.53
N ASP A 43 -5.66 -7.93 1.46
CA ASP A 43 -5.92 -9.14 0.66
C ASP A 43 -5.63 -8.89 -0.82
N TYR A 44 -6.02 -7.73 -1.35
CA TYR A 44 -5.69 -7.34 -2.72
C TYR A 44 -4.19 -7.19 -2.95
N LEU A 45 -3.45 -6.55 -2.03
CA LEU A 45 -2.01 -6.38 -2.15
C LEU A 45 -1.28 -7.74 -2.07
N ILE A 46 -1.74 -8.67 -1.23
CA ILE A 46 -1.21 -10.05 -1.19
C ILE A 46 -1.47 -10.76 -2.51
N GLN A 47 -2.69 -10.68 -3.05
CA GLN A 47 -3.00 -11.26 -4.35
C GLN A 47 -2.07 -10.68 -5.44
N ALA A 48 -1.87 -9.36 -5.42
CA ALA A 48 -0.99 -8.67 -6.36
C ALA A 48 0.47 -9.16 -6.27
N THR A 49 0.95 -9.62 -5.11
CA THR A 49 2.31 -10.23 -5.01
C THR A 49 2.44 -11.58 -5.73
N ASN A 50 1.32 -12.25 -6.05
CA ASN A 50 1.31 -13.54 -6.74
C ASN A 50 1.04 -13.40 -8.25
N GLU A 51 0.75 -12.19 -8.74
CA GLU A 51 0.50 -11.93 -10.14
C GLU A 51 1.79 -11.54 -10.87
N THR A 52 2.10 -12.21 -11.98
CA THR A 52 3.33 -11.98 -12.77
C THR A 52 3.35 -10.64 -13.52
N ASN A 53 2.19 -10.01 -13.69
CA ASN A 53 2.05 -8.76 -14.46
C ASN A 53 1.99 -7.50 -13.57
N VAL A 54 2.20 -7.65 -12.25
CA VAL A 54 2.16 -6.54 -11.31
C VAL A 54 3.54 -5.93 -11.12
N ASN A 55 3.59 -4.59 -11.10
CA ASN A 55 4.82 -3.86 -10.81
C ASN A 55 5.12 -3.84 -9.30
N ILE A 56 5.76 -4.90 -8.82
CA ILE A 56 6.20 -5.05 -7.42
C ILE A 56 7.17 -3.94 -6.98
N PRO A 57 8.16 -3.51 -7.80
CA PRO A 57 9.00 -2.37 -7.44
C PRO A 57 8.19 -1.10 -7.16
N GLN A 58 7.20 -0.79 -8.00
CA GLN A 58 6.34 0.38 -7.77
C GLN A 58 5.54 0.27 -6.46
N MET A 59 5.07 -0.93 -6.12
CA MET A 59 4.41 -1.18 -4.83
C MET A 59 5.34 -0.85 -3.66
N ALA A 60 6.61 -1.28 -3.74
CA ALA A 60 7.63 -0.99 -2.74
C ALA A 60 7.93 0.49 -2.63
N ASP A 61 8.18 1.17 -3.74
CA ASP A 61 8.43 2.62 -3.76
C ASP A 61 7.27 3.39 -3.13
N THR A 62 6.03 3.02 -3.48
CA THR A 62 4.85 3.67 -2.92
C THR A 62 4.79 3.43 -1.40
N LEU A 63 5.03 2.22 -0.92
CA LEU A 63 5.03 1.93 0.52
C LEU A 63 6.14 2.69 1.27
N PHE A 64 7.33 2.81 0.69
CA PHE A 64 8.42 3.62 1.25
C PHE A 64 8.06 5.11 1.31
N GLU A 65 7.45 5.65 0.26
CA GLU A 65 6.95 7.03 0.25
C GLU A 65 5.88 7.26 1.33
N ARG A 66 5.00 6.27 1.56
CA ARG A 66 4.03 6.35 2.68
C ARG A 66 4.71 6.26 4.04
N ALA A 67 5.81 5.52 4.17
CA ALA A 67 6.59 5.42 5.41
C ALA A 67 7.39 6.69 5.75
N THR A 68 7.57 7.61 4.80
CA THR A 68 8.20 8.93 5.03
C THR A 68 7.18 10.06 5.16
N ASN A 69 5.89 9.74 5.25
CA ASN A 69 4.83 10.74 5.41
C ASN A 69 4.91 11.44 6.77
N SER A 70 4.45 12.69 6.86
CA SER A 70 4.42 13.45 8.13
C SER A 70 3.37 12.93 9.13
N SER A 71 2.36 12.17 8.67
CA SER A 71 1.35 11.58 9.54
C SER A 71 1.82 10.24 10.11
N TRP A 72 1.93 10.17 11.45
CA TRP A 72 2.28 8.93 12.14
C TRP A 72 1.32 7.76 11.80
N VAL A 73 0.03 8.06 11.57
CA VAL A 73 -1.00 7.05 11.23
C VAL A 73 -0.68 6.41 9.88
N VAL A 74 -0.33 7.24 8.89
CA VAL A 74 0.05 6.79 7.55
C VAL A 74 1.32 5.96 7.62
N VAL A 75 2.35 6.46 8.31
CA VAL A 75 3.64 5.77 8.49
C VAL A 75 3.42 4.41 9.14
N PHE A 76 2.70 4.38 10.25
CA PHE A 76 2.45 3.14 10.98
C PHE A 76 1.67 2.13 10.14
N LYS A 77 0.64 2.57 9.40
CA LYS A 77 -0.12 1.70 8.49
C LYS A 77 0.71 1.22 7.31
N ALA A 78 1.66 2.02 6.81
CA ALA A 78 2.59 1.60 5.77
C ALA A 78 3.47 0.46 6.29
N LEU A 79 4.08 0.61 7.47
CA LEU A 79 4.88 -0.44 8.11
C LEU A 79 4.07 -1.72 8.39
N VAL A 80 2.86 -1.59 8.92
CA VAL A 80 1.96 -2.74 9.16
C VAL A 80 1.60 -3.43 7.85
N THR A 81 1.33 -2.67 6.78
CA THR A 81 1.03 -3.22 5.45
C THR A 81 2.24 -3.95 4.89
N THR A 82 3.44 -3.37 4.98
CA THR A 82 4.70 -4.00 4.57
C THR A 82 4.95 -5.29 5.34
N HIS A 83 4.84 -5.29 6.67
CA HIS A 83 4.97 -6.49 7.49
C HIS A 83 3.95 -7.56 7.09
N HIS A 84 2.69 -7.19 6.84
CA HIS A 84 1.66 -8.13 6.42
C HIS A 84 1.98 -8.78 5.07
N LEU A 85 2.57 -8.04 4.13
CA LEU A 85 3.06 -8.57 2.85
C LEU A 85 4.29 -9.46 3.03
N MET A 86 5.19 -9.15 3.97
CA MET A 86 6.34 -10.01 4.29
C MET A 86 5.93 -11.37 4.87
N VAL A 87 4.85 -11.41 5.64
CA VAL A 87 4.37 -12.65 6.29
C VAL A 87 3.48 -13.49 5.36
N HIS A 88 2.64 -12.86 4.54
CA HIS A 88 1.60 -13.56 3.76
C HIS A 88 1.73 -13.44 2.24
N GLY A 89 2.63 -12.57 1.76
CA GLY A 89 2.86 -12.34 0.33
C GLY A 89 3.83 -13.35 -0.27
N ASN A 90 4.02 -13.26 -1.58
CA ASN A 90 4.94 -14.09 -2.33
C ASN A 90 6.41 -13.78 -1.97
N GLU A 91 7.20 -14.82 -1.72
CA GLU A 91 8.62 -14.73 -1.34
C GLU A 91 9.49 -13.90 -2.29
N VAL A 92 9.26 -13.99 -3.61
CA VAL A 92 10.00 -13.19 -4.61
C VAL A 92 9.72 -11.70 -4.44
N SER A 93 8.46 -11.36 -4.20
CA SER A 93 8.06 -9.97 -3.97
C SER A 93 8.62 -9.43 -2.65
N VAL A 94 8.65 -10.28 -1.62
CA VAL A 94 9.21 -9.96 -0.30
C VAL A 94 10.72 -9.72 -0.38
N ILE A 95 11.45 -10.56 -1.13
CA ILE A 95 12.89 -10.37 -1.35
C ILE A 95 13.16 -9.06 -2.11
N SER A 96 12.36 -8.74 -3.13
CA SER A 96 12.47 -7.45 -3.84
C SER A 96 12.21 -6.24 -2.93
N PHE A 97 11.44 -6.40 -1.85
CA PHE A 97 11.22 -5.36 -0.84
C PHE A 97 12.42 -5.17 0.08
N LEU A 98 13.10 -6.26 0.46
CA LEU A 98 14.25 -6.24 1.38
C LEU A 98 15.54 -5.75 0.70
N LEU A 99 15.64 -5.86 -0.62
CA LEU A 99 16.82 -5.46 -1.40
C LEU A 99 16.83 -3.97 -1.79
N ARG A 100 15.87 -3.17 -1.31
CA ARG A 100 15.76 -1.72 -1.54
C ARG A 100 15.88 -0.96 -0.24
#